data_AF-I2B9C5-F1
#
_entry.id   AF-I2B9C5-F1
#
_cell.length_a   1.000
_cell.length_b   1.000
_cell.length_c   1.000
_cell.angle_alpha   90.00
_cell.angle_beta   90.00
_cell.angle_gamma   90.00
#
_symmetry.space_group_name_H-M   'P 1'
#
loop_
_entity.id
_entity.type
_entity.pdbx_description
1 polymer ?
#
loop_
_entity_poly.entity_id
_entity_poly.type
_entity_poly.pdbx_seq_one_letter_code
_entity_poly.pdbx_strand_id
1 'polypeptide(L)'
;MRFDHNVIMSRQLGWRDFPVRREAINERIHGIHFNGGTPFAYCTLMNHVVVPKGLVFSFRPPVINIGPDFIHVCSDRSGYPDDLGGHLCEGGFTLHWGVYYG
;
A
#
# COMPACT_ATOMS: atom_id res chain seq x y z
N MET A 1 38.15 -11.80 11.67
CA MET A 1 36.73 -11.47 11.45
C MET A 1 36.66 -10.40 10.37
N ARG A 2 36.30 -10.79 9.14
CA ARG A 2 35.97 -9.85 8.06
C ARG A 2 34.55 -9.36 8.35
N PHE A 3 34.35 -8.05 8.34
CA PHE A 3 33.02 -7.46 8.38
C PHE A 3 32.29 -7.81 7.08
N ASP A 4 31.31 -8.71 7.15
CA ASP A 4 30.30 -8.90 6.10
C ASP A 4 29.51 -7.59 5.96
N HIS A 5 29.88 -6.79 4.97
CA HIS A 5 29.15 -5.58 4.58
C HIS A 5 28.00 -5.96 3.64
N ASN A 6 27.10 -6.85 4.06
CA ASN A 6 25.80 -7.02 3.39
C ASN A 6 24.88 -5.87 3.82
N VAL A 7 25.25 -4.63 3.51
CA VAL A 7 24.40 -3.46 3.75
C VAL A 7 23.38 -3.44 2.62
N ILE A 8 22.22 -4.04 2.87
CA ILE A 8 21.06 -3.89 2.00
C ILE A 8 20.67 -2.41 2.02
N MET A 9 21.03 -1.66 0.98
CA MET A 9 20.59 -0.27 0.85
C MET A 9 19.22 -0.25 0.17
N SER A 10 18.21 0.22 0.90
CA SER A 10 16.90 0.48 0.33
C SER A 10 16.89 1.85 -0.33
N ARG A 11 16.30 1.91 -1.53
CA ARG A 11 15.99 3.17 -2.22
C ARG A 11 14.49 3.26 -2.38
N GLN A 12 13.88 4.26 -1.74
CA GLN A 12 12.50 4.63 -2.03
C GLN A 12 12.41 5.23 -3.44
N LEU A 13 11.48 4.73 -4.25
CA LEU A 13 11.24 5.20 -5.62
C LEU A 13 9.99 6.08 -5.70
N GLY A 14 9.03 5.92 -4.79
CA GLY A 14 7.86 6.77 -4.76
C GLY A 14 6.92 6.47 -3.60
N TRP A 15 5.86 7.24 -3.57
CA TRP A 15 4.74 7.06 -2.66
C TRP A 15 3.46 7.59 -3.29
N ARG A 16 2.31 7.13 -2.79
CA ARG A 16 0.99 7.59 -3.22
C ARG A 16 -0.02 7.45 -2.10
N ASP A 17 -0.79 8.51 -1.90
CA ASP A 17 -1.90 8.50 -0.95
C ASP A 17 -3.14 7.85 -1.55
N PHE A 18 -3.79 7.03 -0.73
CA PHE A 18 -5.09 6.44 -0.98
C PHE A 18 -6.04 7.01 0.07
N PRO A 19 -6.74 8.12 -0.23
CA PRO A 19 -7.67 8.74 0.71
C PRO A 19 -8.84 7.80 1.00
N VAL A 20 -9.53 8.06 2.11
CA VAL A 20 -10.74 7.30 2.45
C VAL A 20 -11.81 7.53 1.38
N ARG A 21 -12.35 6.44 0.85
CA ARG A 21 -13.43 6.43 -0.14
C ARG A 21 -14.38 5.26 0.07
N ARG A 22 -15.56 5.36 -0.53
CA ARG A 22 -16.60 4.34 -0.45
C ARG A 22 -16.33 3.19 -1.44
N GLU A 23 -15.70 3.51 -2.56
CA GLU A 23 -15.45 2.55 -3.63
C GLU A 23 -14.24 1.67 -3.31
N ALA A 24 -14.32 0.41 -3.78
CA ALA A 24 -13.18 -0.49 -3.75
C ALA A 24 -11.99 0.12 -4.51
N ILE A 25 -10.81 -0.01 -3.90
CA ILE A 25 -9.52 0.28 -4.50
C ILE A 25 -9.26 -0.75 -5.60
N ASN A 26 -8.93 -0.28 -6.79
CA ASN A 26 -8.43 -1.10 -7.88
C ASN A 26 -7.58 -0.23 -8.80
N GLU A 27 -6.33 -0.02 -8.42
CA GLU A 27 -5.46 0.96 -9.07
C GLU A 27 -4.10 0.38 -9.41
N ARG A 28 -3.58 0.75 -10.58
CA ARG A 28 -2.27 0.31 -11.05
C ARG A 28 -1.37 1.51 -11.28
N ILE A 29 -0.23 1.52 -10.61
CA ILE A 29 0.83 2.50 -10.75
C ILE A 29 1.82 1.92 -11.77
N HIS A 30 2.03 2.61 -12.89
CA HIS A 30 2.86 2.15 -14.01
C HIS A 30 4.14 2.96 -14.13
N GLY A 31 5.08 2.49 -14.96
CA GLY A 31 6.32 3.20 -15.27
C GLY A 31 7.33 3.18 -14.13
N ILE A 32 7.28 2.15 -13.28
CA ILE A 32 8.20 2.02 -12.15
C ILE A 32 9.47 1.32 -12.66
N HIS A 33 10.58 2.04 -12.67
CA HIS A 33 11.88 1.51 -13.09
C HIS A 33 12.62 0.91 -11.88
N PHE A 34 12.44 -0.39 -11.62
CA PHE A 34 13.12 -1.09 -10.52
C PHE A 34 14.62 -1.35 -10.78
N ASN A 35 15.11 -1.20 -12.01
CA ASN A 35 16.54 -1.17 -12.37
C ASN A 35 17.38 -2.30 -11.77
N GLY A 36 16.86 -3.54 -11.78
CA GLY A 36 17.58 -4.73 -11.31
C GLY A 36 17.66 -4.90 -9.78
N GLY A 37 17.06 -4.01 -8.99
CA GLY A 37 16.91 -4.21 -7.55
C GLY A 37 15.73 -5.12 -7.20
N THR A 38 15.72 -5.65 -5.97
CA THR A 38 14.57 -6.42 -5.46
C THR A 38 13.47 -5.46 -5.04
N PRO A 39 12.30 -5.46 -5.69
CA PRO A 39 11.28 -4.47 -5.43
C PRO A 39 10.57 -4.72 -4.09
N PHE A 40 10.13 -3.64 -3.44
CA PHE A 40 9.31 -3.71 -2.24
C PHE A 40 8.18 -2.67 -2.30
N ALA A 41 7.11 -2.95 -1.57
CA ALA A 41 6.03 -2.01 -1.33
C ALA A 41 5.40 -2.26 0.05
N TYR A 42 5.02 -1.20 0.76
CA TYR A 42 4.34 -1.28 2.05
C TYR A 42 3.39 -0.09 2.23
N CYS A 43 2.40 -0.24 3.11
CA CYS A 43 1.45 0.83 3.43
C CYS A 43 1.68 1.36 4.84
N THR A 44 1.51 2.67 5.00
CA THR A 44 1.44 3.35 6.31
C THR A 44 0.09 4.04 6.46
N LEU A 45 -0.48 4.01 7.65
CA LEU A 45 -1.68 4.79 7.96
C LEU A 45 -1.41 6.30 7.82
N MET A 46 -2.37 7.03 7.26
CA MET A 46 -2.31 8.49 7.22
C MET A 46 -2.64 9.07 8.59
N ASN A 47 -1.89 10.09 9.04
CA ASN A 47 -2.09 10.70 10.37
C ASN A 47 -3.39 11.53 10.51
N HIS A 48 -4.10 11.78 9.42
CA HIS A 48 -5.27 12.68 9.37
C HIS A 48 -6.45 12.09 8.58
N VAL A 49 -6.74 10.81 8.80
CA VAL A 49 -7.91 10.17 8.19
C VAL A 49 -9.20 10.77 8.77
N VAL A 50 -9.96 11.47 7.92
CA VAL A 50 -11.31 11.94 8.25
C VAL A 50 -12.32 10.97 7.64
N VAL A 51 -13.09 10.31 8.50
CA VAL A 51 -14.17 9.42 8.08
C VAL A 51 -15.41 10.26 7.78
N PRO A 52 -15.97 10.22 6.56
CA PRO A 52 -17.19 10.94 6.26
C PRO A 52 -18.36 10.51 7.14
N LYS A 53 -19.27 11.45 7.45
CA LYS A 53 -20.45 11.18 8.30
C LYS A 53 -21.31 10.07 7.68
N GLY A 54 -21.71 9.10 8.50
CA GLY A 54 -22.57 7.98 8.09
C GLY A 54 -21.82 6.79 7.49
N LEU A 55 -20.49 6.83 7.49
CA LEU A 55 -19.64 5.74 7.04
C LEU A 55 -18.82 5.20 8.22
N VAL A 56 -18.43 3.94 8.13
CA VAL A 56 -17.56 3.29 9.10
C VAL A 56 -16.21 3.07 8.44
N PHE A 57 -15.14 3.24 9.23
CA PHE A 57 -13.77 3.01 8.76
C PHE A 57 -13.12 1.93 9.60
N SER A 58 -12.56 0.95 8.92
CA SER A 58 -11.63 -0.01 9.48
C SER A 58 -10.46 -0.09 8.53
N PHE A 59 -9.25 0.11 9.04
CA PHE A 59 -8.07 0.00 8.20
C PHE A 59 -7.86 -1.46 7.81
N ARG A 60 -7.98 -1.73 6.51
CA ARG A 60 -7.66 -3.00 5.90
C ARG A 60 -6.44 -2.82 5.01
N PRO A 61 -5.34 -3.55 5.25
CA PRO A 61 -4.23 -3.58 4.32
C PRO A 61 -4.76 -3.95 2.92
N PRO A 62 -4.43 -3.21 1.87
CA PRO A 62 -4.79 -3.60 0.52
C PRO A 62 -4.00 -4.84 0.11
N VAL A 63 -4.50 -5.54 -0.91
CA VAL A 63 -3.70 -6.50 -1.66
C VAL A 63 -2.76 -5.72 -2.56
N ILE A 64 -1.46 -6.04 -2.48
CA ILE A 64 -0.41 -5.39 -3.27
C ILE A 64 0.26 -6.45 -4.13
N ASN A 65 0.16 -6.29 -5.45
CA ASN A 65 0.87 -7.11 -6.43
C ASN A 65 1.96 -6.27 -7.09
N ILE A 66 3.21 -6.71 -6.98
CA ILE A 66 4.37 -6.06 -7.60
C ILE A 66 4.70 -6.81 -8.89
N GLY A 67 4.65 -6.10 -10.02
CA GLY A 67 5.07 -6.62 -11.31
C GLY A 67 6.39 -6.02 -11.80
N PRO A 68 6.76 -6.27 -13.07
CA PRO A 68 8.05 -5.84 -13.61
C PRO A 68 8.23 -4.32 -13.70
N ASP A 69 7.15 -3.58 -13.94
CA ASP A 69 7.15 -2.13 -14.14
C ASP A 69 5.94 -1.44 -13.46
N PHE A 70 5.24 -2.18 -12.61
CA PHE A 70 3.99 -1.73 -12.01
C PHE A 70 3.80 -2.20 -10.58
N ILE A 71 2.97 -1.47 -9.85
CA ILE A 71 2.36 -1.94 -8.60
C ILE A 71 0.85 -1.85 -8.76
N HIS A 72 0.17 -2.96 -8.52
CA HIS A 72 -1.28 -3.04 -8.50
C HIS A 72 -1.75 -3.12 -7.05
N VAL A 73 -2.62 -2.20 -6.67
CA VAL A 73 -3.22 -2.09 -5.35
C VAL A 73 -4.70 -2.34 -5.49
N CYS A 74 -5.23 -3.32 -4.76
CA CYS A 74 -6.66 -3.57 -4.75
C CYS A 74 -7.22 -3.83 -3.35
N SER A 75 -8.50 -3.58 -3.21
CA SER A 75 -9.29 -3.96 -2.04
C SER A 75 -9.23 -5.46 -1.84
N ASP A 76 -9.01 -5.85 -0.59
CA ASP A 76 -8.88 -7.23 -0.17
C ASP A 76 -10.17 -8.05 -0.40
N ARG A 77 -11.36 -7.80 0.14
CA ARG A 77 -12.53 -8.73 0.00
C ARG A 77 -12.43 -10.07 0.73
N SER A 78 -11.32 -10.45 1.35
CA SER A 78 -11.39 -11.45 2.42
C SER A 78 -12.39 -10.93 3.48
N GLY A 79 -13.39 -11.74 3.81
CA GLY A 79 -14.61 -11.30 4.49
C GLY A 79 -14.35 -10.56 5.81
N TYR A 80 -15.16 -9.54 6.10
CA TYR A 80 -15.16 -8.79 7.35
C TYR A 80 -16.45 -9.10 8.13
N PRO A 81 -16.46 -9.01 9.47
CA PRO A 81 -17.71 -9.14 10.23
C PRO A 81 -18.76 -8.14 9.73
N ASP A 82 -19.91 -8.70 9.36
CA ASP A 82 -21.06 -8.08 8.73
C ASP A 82 -21.84 -7.12 9.64
N ASP A 83 -21.49 -7.06 10.93
CA ASP A 83 -22.18 -6.28 11.96
C ASP A 83 -21.76 -4.80 12.06
N LEU A 84 -21.22 -4.21 10.99
CA LEU A 84 -20.69 -2.84 11.03
C LEU A 84 -21.77 -1.75 11.22
N GLY A 85 -23.06 -2.07 11.09
CA GLY A 85 -24.16 -1.10 11.25
C GLY A 85 -24.15 0.06 10.24
N GLY A 86 -23.29 0.01 9.22
CA GLY A 86 -23.07 1.06 8.22
C GLY A 86 -22.15 0.61 7.08
N HIS A 87 -22.01 1.46 6.06
CA HIS A 87 -21.14 1.16 4.91
C HIS A 87 -19.66 1.35 5.30
N LEU A 88 -18.87 0.29 5.09
CA LEU A 88 -17.42 0.32 5.28
C LEU A 88 -16.75 1.14 4.17
N CYS A 89 -15.85 2.06 4.55
CA CYS A 89 -14.95 2.74 3.64
C CYS A 89 -13.55 2.14 3.67
N GLU A 90 -12.84 2.32 2.55
CA GLU A 90 -11.48 1.84 2.35
C GLU A 90 -10.52 3.00 2.11
N GLY A 91 -9.21 2.74 2.21
CA GLY A 91 -8.17 3.76 2.06
C GLY A 91 -7.64 4.24 3.40
N GLY A 92 -7.29 5.53 3.48
CA GLY A 92 -6.67 6.12 4.66
C GLY A 92 -5.21 5.71 4.86
N PHE A 93 -4.51 5.37 3.78
CA PHE A 93 -3.12 4.95 3.83
C PHE A 93 -2.29 5.58 2.72
N THR A 94 -0.99 5.66 2.97
CA THR A 94 0.04 5.98 1.97
C THR A 94 0.73 4.68 1.59
N LEU A 95 0.75 4.37 0.30
CA LEU A 95 1.61 3.31 -0.24
C LEU A 95 3.01 3.90 -0.49
N HIS A 96 4.04 3.21 -0.02
CA HIS A 96 5.44 3.47 -0.34
C HIS A 96 5.99 2.32 -1.16
N TRP A 97 6.86 2.61 -2.12
CA TRP A 97 7.56 1.57 -2.89
C TRP A 97 8.99 1.93 -3.20
N GLY A 98 9.79 0.91 -3.44
CA GLY A 98 11.20 1.07 -3.72
C GLY A 98 11.88 -0.22 -4.12
N VAL A 99 13.21 -0.22 -3.99
CA VAL A 99 14.08 -1.36 -4.30
C VAL A 99 15.13 -1.56 -3.23
N TYR A 100 15.50 -2.81 -3.01
CA TYR A 100 16.70 -3.19 -2.27
C TYR A 100 17.82 -3.52 -3.26
N TYR A 101 19.01 -3.00 -2.98
CA TYR A 101 20.25 -3.42 -3.64
C TYR A 101 21.05 -4.28 -2.65
N GLY A 102 21.47 -5.45 -3.13
CA GLY A 102 22.38 -6.36 -2.42
C GLY A 102 23.81 -6.23 -2.94
#